data_AF-A0A4Y2CSJ0-F1
#
_entry.id   AF-A0A4Y2CSJ0-F1
#
_cell.length_a   1.000
_cell.length_b   1.000
_cell.length_c   1.000
_cell.angle_alpha   90.00
_cell.angle_beta   90.00
_cell.angle_gamma   90.00
#
_symmetry.space_group_name_H-M   'P 1'
#
loop_
_entity.id
_entity.type
_entity.pdbx_description
1 polymer ?
#
loop_
_entity_poly.entity_id
_entity_poly.type
_entity_poly.pdbx_seq_one_letter_code
_entity_poly.pdbx_strand_id
1 'polypeptide(L)'
;MEMYDVILHTDSTIALAWINTQSNQLKTFIFNRVSKIQDLTENCKWRHILSHLNPDDIISRQTDPQEFSKMTLWWYGPQMSQDDSLESPVQNIDVSSDKLYLSELKNLTNCSLISTVDSSFLDNLLTFFK
;
A
#
# COMPACT_ATOMS: atom_id res chain seq x y z
N MET A 1 16.72 -11.48 -20.78
CA MET A 1 16.39 -11.90 -19.41
C MET A 1 14.92 -11.57 -19.23
N GLU A 2 14.04 -12.56 -19.29
CA GLU A 2 12.61 -12.35 -19.08
C GLU A 2 12.42 -11.95 -17.62
N MET A 3 11.93 -10.75 -17.38
CA MET A 3 11.64 -10.26 -16.04
C MET A 3 10.33 -10.94 -15.62
N TYR A 4 10.40 -11.83 -14.64
CA TYR A 4 9.20 -12.39 -14.03
C TYR A 4 8.53 -11.28 -13.22
N ASP A 5 7.22 -11.10 -13.41
CA ASP A 5 6.43 -10.21 -12.57
C ASP A 5 6.45 -10.74 -11.13
N VAL A 6 6.93 -9.94 -10.18
CA VAL A 6 6.89 -10.29 -8.75
C VAL A 6 5.55 -9.85 -8.17
N ILE A 7 4.83 -10.79 -7.57
CA ILE A 7 3.54 -10.52 -6.91
C ILE A 7 3.74 -10.60 -5.39
N LEU A 8 3.26 -9.57 -4.69
CA LEU A 8 3.28 -9.44 -3.24
C LEU A 8 1.86 -9.51 -2.70
N HIS A 9 1.67 -10.14 -1.54
CA HIS A 9 0.35 -10.37 -0.98
C HIS A 9 0.20 -9.72 0.39
N THR A 10 -1.00 -9.21 0.65
CA THR A 10 -1.47 -8.79 1.98
C THR A 10 -2.92 -9.24 2.14
N ASP A 11 -3.29 -9.71 3.32
CA ASP A 11 -4.69 -10.01 3.67
C ASP A 11 -5.41 -8.82 4.31
N SER A 12 -4.68 -7.74 4.57
CA SER A 12 -5.25 -6.48 5.02
C SER A 12 -5.70 -5.66 3.82
N THR A 13 -7.01 -5.61 3.61
CA THR A 13 -7.67 -4.77 2.60
C THR A 13 -7.36 -3.28 2.81
N ILE A 14 -7.32 -2.84 4.07
CA ILE A 14 -6.98 -1.45 4.43
C ILE A 14 -5.51 -1.11 4.15
N ALA A 15 -4.58 -2.04 4.43
CA ALA A 15 -3.18 -1.83 4.11
C ALA A 15 -2.95 -1.81 2.59
N LEU A 16 -3.62 -2.70 1.85
CA LEU A 16 -3.59 -2.70 0.39
C LEU A 16 -4.09 -1.37 -0.18
N ALA A 17 -5.19 -0.84 0.37
CA ALA A 17 -5.73 0.46 0.00
C ALA A 17 -4.69 1.56 0.19
N TRP A 18 -4.05 1.64 1.36
CA TRP A 18 -3.00 2.64 1.62
C TRP A 18 -1.78 2.49 0.70
N ILE A 19 -1.36 1.26 0.38
CA ILE A 19 -0.25 0.98 -0.55
C ILE A 19 -0.57 1.48 -1.96
N ASN A 20 -1.85 1.42 -2.37
CA ASN A 20 -2.32 1.91 -3.67
C ASN A 20 -2.62 3.43 -3.69
N THR A 21 -2.60 4.11 -2.54
CA THR A 21 -2.76 5.56 -2.45
C THR A 21 -1.42 6.27 -2.67
N GLN A 22 -1.43 7.47 -3.26
CA GLN A 22 -0.22 8.31 -3.27
C GLN A 22 0.16 8.62 -1.81
N SER A 23 1.37 8.22 -1.41
CA SER A 23 1.79 8.32 -0.01
C SER A 23 1.63 9.73 0.57
N ASN A 24 1.88 10.76 -0.24
CA ASN A 24 1.75 12.18 0.15
C ASN A 24 0.35 12.58 0.62
N GLN A 25 -0.70 11.83 0.27
CA GLN A 25 -2.09 12.06 0.71
C GLN A 25 -2.35 11.51 2.12
N LEU A 26 -1.46 10.68 2.66
CA LEU A 26 -1.63 9.99 3.95
C LEU A 26 -0.93 10.76 5.08
N LYS A 27 -1.45 10.65 6.31
CA LYS A 27 -0.82 11.21 7.52
C LYS A 27 0.58 10.65 7.74
N THR A 28 1.43 11.41 8.43
CA THR A 28 2.88 11.16 8.57
C THR A 28 3.25 9.72 8.92
N PHE A 29 2.52 9.10 9.85
CA PHE A 29 2.80 7.73 10.29
C PHE A 29 2.59 6.69 9.17
N ILE A 30 1.51 6.82 8.40
CA ILE A 30 1.20 5.93 7.28
C ILE A 30 2.06 6.30 6.07
N PHE A 31 2.21 7.60 5.78
CA PHE A 31 3.08 8.14 4.73
C PHE A 31 4.49 7.53 4.76
N ASN A 32 5.17 7.58 5.91
CA ASN A 32 6.54 7.08 6.03
C ASN A 32 6.66 5.58 5.69
N ARG A 33 5.64 4.79 6.02
CA ARG A 33 5.62 3.34 5.74
C ARG A 33 5.28 3.06 4.29
N VAL A 34 4.22 3.67 3.79
CA VAL A 34 3.75 3.48 2.42
C VAL A 34 4.81 3.95 1.43
N SER A 35 5.46 5.10 1.66
CA SER A 35 6.57 5.57 0.82
C SER A 35 7.68 4.53 0.74
N LYS A 36 8.12 4.01 1.90
CA LYS A 36 9.18 2.99 1.93
C LYS A 36 8.77 1.69 1.23
N ILE A 37 7.51 1.26 1.38
CA ILE A 37 7.00 0.08 0.68
C ILE A 37 7.02 0.33 -0.83
N GLN A 38 6.44 1.44 -1.29
CA GLN A 38 6.38 1.82 -2.71
C GLN A 38 7.79 1.90 -3.32
N ASP A 39 8.75 2.51 -2.62
CA ASP A 39 10.14 2.61 -3.07
C ASP A 39 10.82 1.24 -3.20
N LEU A 40 10.56 0.31 -2.26
CA LEU A 40 11.15 -1.03 -2.26
C LEU A 40 10.47 -1.98 -3.25
N THR A 41 9.23 -1.69 -3.65
CA THR A 41 8.39 -2.59 -4.45
C THR A 41 7.94 -1.95 -5.76
N GLU A 42 8.68 -0.97 -6.29
CA GLU A 42 8.34 -0.23 -7.51
C GLU A 42 8.05 -1.15 -8.72
N ASN A 43 8.78 -2.27 -8.81
CA ASN A 43 8.65 -3.26 -9.90
C ASN A 43 7.81 -4.48 -9.51
N CYS A 44 7.05 -4.42 -8.42
CA CYS A 44 6.21 -5.51 -7.93
C CYS A 44 4.73 -5.13 -7.95
N LYS A 45 3.86 -6.13 -8.02
CA LYS A 45 2.40 -5.95 -7.95
C LYS A 45 1.88 -6.41 -6.59
N TRP A 46 1.20 -5.53 -5.86
CA TRP A 46 0.50 -5.92 -4.62
C TRP A 46 -0.90 -6.45 -4.94
N ARG A 47 -1.28 -7.56 -4.31
CA ARG A 47 -2.61 -8.17 -4.42
C ARG A 47 -3.15 -8.56 -3.06
N HIS A 48 -4.47 -8.55 -2.94
CA HIS A 48 -5.13 -9.10 -1.76
C HIS A 48 -5.04 -10.64 -1.75
N ILE A 49 -4.90 -11.24 -0.57
CA ILE A 49 -5.12 -12.67 -0.34
C ILE A 49 -6.10 -12.86 0.81
N LEU A 50 -6.91 -13.92 0.79
CA LEU A 50 -7.79 -14.21 1.93
C LEU A 50 -6.95 -14.55 3.17
N SER A 51 -7.33 -14.07 4.36
CA SER A 51 -6.55 -14.28 5.59
C SER A 51 -6.25 -15.75 5.88
N HIS A 52 -7.19 -16.67 5.62
CA HIS A 52 -6.96 -18.10 5.81
C HIS A 52 -6.00 -18.74 4.79
N LEU A 53 -5.65 -18.01 3.73
CA LEU A 53 -4.65 -18.38 2.73
C LEU A 53 -3.34 -17.60 2.91
N ASN A 54 -3.25 -16.70 3.89
CA ASN A 54 -2.04 -15.96 4.20
C ASN A 54 -1.10 -16.83 5.06
N PRO A 55 0.08 -17.25 4.56
CA PRO A 55 1.00 -18.05 5.35
C PRO A 55 1.56 -17.30 6.56
N ASP A 56 1.61 -15.97 6.54
CA ASP A 56 2.09 -15.16 7.68
C ASP A 56 1.17 -15.28 8.91
N ASP A 57 -0.11 -15.58 8.67
CA ASP A 57 -1.12 -15.79 9.71
C ASP A 57 -0.86 -17.09 10.48
N ILE A 58 -0.24 -18.09 9.84
CA ILE A 58 0.16 -19.34 10.49
C ILE A 58 1.27 -19.07 11.51
N ILE A 59 2.35 -18.41 11.08
CA ILE A 59 3.51 -18.22 11.95
C ILE A 59 3.24 -17.24 13.09
N SER A 60 2.40 -16.22 12.85
CA SER A 60 2.04 -15.23 13.88
C SER A 60 1.16 -15.79 15.00
N ARG A 61 0.40 -16.87 14.75
CA ARG A 61 -0.51 -17.50 15.74
C ARG A 61 0.16 -18.53 16.66
N GLN A 62 1.48 -18.73 16.54
CA GLN A 62 2.23 -19.71 17.34
C GLN A 62 1.62 -21.11 17.24
N THR A 63 1.62 -21.67 16.03
CA THR A 63 1.16 -23.04 15.78
C THR A 63 2.10 -24.06 16.43
N ASP A 64 1.54 -25.19 16.87
CA ASP A 64 2.32 -26.32 17.37
C ASP A 64 3.37 -26.77 16.33
N PRO A 65 4.64 -27.00 16.71
CA PRO A 65 5.69 -27.36 15.75
C PRO A 65 5.41 -28.64 14.94
N GLN A 66 4.71 -29.61 15.52
CA GLN A 66 4.37 -30.86 14.82
C GLN A 66 3.28 -30.61 13.77
N GLU A 67 2.31 -29.76 14.07
CA GLU A 67 1.30 -29.33 13.09
C GLU A 67 1.91 -28.44 12.00
N PHE A 68 2.78 -27.51 12.37
CA PHE A 68 3.48 -26.63 11.44
C PHE A 68 4.29 -27.41 10.40
N SER A 69 4.96 -28.49 10.80
CA SER A 69 5.71 -29.36 9.88
C SER A 69 4.84 -29.98 8.77
N LYS A 70 3.53 -30.09 8.99
CA LYS A 70 2.56 -30.69 8.06
C LYS A 70 1.80 -29.65 7.24
N MET A 71 1.95 -28.36 7.52
CA MET A 71 1.18 -27.30 6.86
C MET A 71 1.68 -27.03 5.45
N THR A 72 0.93 -27.52 4.47
CA THR A 72 1.24 -27.32 3.05
C THR A 72 1.21 -25.85 2.64
N LEU A 73 0.30 -25.05 3.21
CA LEU A 73 0.16 -23.63 2.89
C LEU A 73 1.45 -22.83 3.16
N TRP A 74 2.20 -23.16 4.22
CA TRP A 74 3.46 -22.50 4.53
C TRP A 74 4.58 -22.90 3.56
N TRP A 75 4.71 -24.21 3.29
CA TRP A 75 5.82 -24.74 2.49
C TRP A 75 5.65 -24.54 0.98
N TYR A 76 4.41 -24.59 0.50
CA TYR A 76 4.10 -24.57 -0.93
C TYR A 76 3.31 -23.33 -1.35
N GLY A 77 2.90 -22.50 -0.39
CA GLY A 77 2.04 -21.35 -0.65
C GLY A 77 0.60 -21.74 -0.98
N PRO A 78 -0.26 -20.72 -1.19
CA PRO A 78 -1.60 -20.92 -1.71
C PRO A 78 -1.53 -21.48 -3.14
N GLN A 79 -2.46 -22.38 -3.49
CA GLN A 79 -2.64 -22.81 -4.87
C GLN A 79 -3.27 -21.65 -5.65
N MET A 80 -2.44 -20.73 -6.12
CA MET A 80 -2.87 -19.66 -7.00
C MET A 80 -3.35 -20.26 -8.31
N SER A 81 -4.59 -19.99 -8.69
CA SER A 81 -5.01 -20.13 -10.08
C SER A 81 -4.07 -19.27 -10.92
N GLN A 82 -3.34 -19.86 -11.87
CA GLN A 82 -2.49 -19.16 -12.84
C GLN A 82 -3.27 -18.24 -13.80
N ASP A 83 -4.56 -18.09 -13.53
CA ASP A 83 -5.46 -17.31 -14.34
C ASP A 83 -5.41 -15.87 -13.85
N ASP A 84 -4.58 -15.05 -14.49
CA ASP A 84 -4.56 -13.59 -14.29
C ASP A 84 -5.92 -12.93 -14.56
N SER A 85 -6.89 -13.67 -15.15
CA SER A 85 -8.26 -13.22 -15.34
C SER A 85 -9.16 -13.35 -14.10
N LEU A 86 -8.75 -14.14 -13.11
CA LEU A 86 -9.39 -14.18 -11.80
C LEU A 86 -8.78 -13.09 -10.93
N GLU A 87 -9.07 -11.83 -11.26
CA GLU A 87 -8.96 -10.75 -10.28
C GLU A 87 -9.63 -11.26 -9.01
N SER A 88 -8.85 -11.39 -7.92
CA SER A 88 -9.46 -11.71 -6.63
C SER A 88 -10.59 -10.70 -6.43
N PRO A 89 -11.80 -11.10 -6.00
CA PRO A 89 -12.98 -10.22 -5.98
C PRO A 89 -12.82 -8.96 -5.11
N VAL A 90 -11.67 -8.85 -4.43
CA VAL A 90 -11.25 -7.86 -3.47
C VAL A 90 -10.19 -6.89 -4.06
N GLN A 91 -9.79 -7.00 -5.34
CA GLN A 91 -8.85 -6.03 -5.92
C GLN A 91 -9.50 -4.65 -6.14
N ASN A 92 -10.81 -4.60 -6.35
CA ASN A 92 -11.61 -3.37 -6.42
C ASN A 92 -12.41 -3.14 -5.13
N ILE A 93 -11.75 -3.09 -3.96
CA ILE A 93 -12.45 -2.66 -2.73
C ILE A 93 -12.79 -1.18 -2.90
N ASP A 94 -14.08 -0.87 -2.90
CA ASP A 94 -14.54 0.50 -2.73
C ASP A 94 -14.29 0.96 -1.29
N VAL A 95 -13.09 1.45 -1.04
CA VAL A 95 -12.65 1.99 0.26
C VAL A 95 -13.15 3.43 0.47
N SER A 96 -13.90 4.01 -0.47
CA SER A 96 -14.34 5.41 -0.43
C SER A 96 -15.24 5.72 0.75
N SER A 97 -15.93 4.71 1.29
CA SER A 97 -16.80 4.82 2.46
C SER A 97 -16.16 4.29 3.76
N ASP A 98 -14.96 3.70 3.68
CA ASP A 98 -14.30 3.11 4.85
C ASP A 98 -13.77 4.21 5.78
N LYS A 99 -14.29 4.23 7.01
CA LYS A 99 -13.94 5.23 8.01
C LYS A 99 -12.46 5.20 8.40
N LEU A 100 -11.84 4.02 8.47
CA LEU A 100 -10.42 3.89 8.83
C LEU A 100 -9.55 4.46 7.71
N TYR A 101 -9.85 4.11 6.46
CA TYR A 101 -9.14 4.64 5.30
C TYR A 101 -9.20 6.16 5.26
N LEU A 102 -10.42 6.72 5.29
CA LEU A 102 -10.64 8.16 5.23
C LEU A 102 -9.98 8.89 6.41
N SER A 103 -9.94 8.28 7.59
CA SER A 103 -9.35 8.90 8.77
C SER A 103 -7.84 9.10 8.67
N GLU A 104 -7.15 8.35 7.81
CA GLU A 104 -5.71 8.45 7.60
C GLU A 104 -5.31 9.37 6.44
N LEU A 105 -6.29 9.86 5.68
CA LEU A 105 -6.05 10.91 4.69
C LEU A 105 -5.73 12.23 5.40
N LYS A 106 -4.79 12.99 4.83
CA LYS A 106 -4.54 14.36 5.25
C LYS A 106 -5.78 15.18 4.95
N ASN A 107 -6.25 15.90 5.97
CA ASN A 107 -7.15 17.02 5.75
C ASN A 107 -6.34 18.09 5.01
N LEU A 108 -6.44 18.10 3.69
CA LEU A 108 -6.01 19.25 2.91
C LEU A 108 -6.97 20.38 3.26
N THR A 109 -6.69 21.11 4.35
CA THR A 109 -7.15 22.50 4.42
C THR A 109 -6.61 23.15 3.17
N ASN A 110 -7.48 23.52 2.23
CA ASN A 110 -7.12 24.39 1.11
C ASN A 110 -6.42 25.61 1.71
N CYS A 111 -5.09 25.58 1.79
CA CYS A 111 -4.30 26.78 1.99
C CYS A 111 -4.40 27.50 0.66
N SER A 112 -5.49 28.24 0.46
CA SER A 112 -5.50 29.28 -0.56
C SER A 112 -4.41 30.25 -0.16
N LEU A 113 -3.30 30.21 -0.89
CA LEU A 113 -2.39 31.34 -0.95
C LEU A 113 -3.22 32.47 -1.55
N ILE A 114 -3.83 33.29 -0.70
CA ILE A 114 -4.31 34.61 -1.09
C ILE A 114 -3.04 35.40 -1.37
N SER A 115 -2.61 35.29 -2.61
CA SER A 115 -1.60 36.13 -3.21
C SER A 115 -2.16 37.55 -3.25
N THR A 116 -2.02 38.32 -2.18
CA THR A 116 -1.87 39.77 -2.28
C THR A 116 -0.44 40.02 -2.78
N VAL A 117 -0.10 39.49 -3.95
CA VAL A 117 1.26 39.58 -4.50
C VAL A 117 1.36 40.94 -5.17
N ASP A 118 2.06 41.84 -4.49
CA ASP A 118 2.99 42.71 -5.19
C ASP A 118 4.01 41.78 -5.89
N SER A 119 4.03 41.80 -7.23
CA SER A 119 4.81 40.90 -8.09
C SER A 119 6.30 40.84 -7.74
N SER A 120 6.79 41.85 -7.03
CA SER A 120 8.14 41.97 -6.52
C SER A 120 8.62 40.82 -5.63
N PHE A 121 7.73 40.11 -4.91
CA PHE A 121 8.15 39.03 -4.00
C PHE A 121 8.74 37.82 -4.73
N LEU A 122 8.11 37.37 -5.81
CA LEU A 122 8.59 36.20 -6.58
C LEU A 122 9.89 36.51 -7.32
N ASP A 123 10.02 37.73 -7.83
CA ASP A 123 11.24 38.20 -8.51
C ASP A 123 12.43 38.23 -7.55
N ASN A 124 12.23 38.69 -6.31
CA ASN A 124 13.24 38.71 -5.25
C ASN A 124 13.64 37.30 -4.78
N LEU A 125 12.68 36.37 -4.71
CA LEU A 125 12.96 34.98 -4.35
C LEU A 125 13.84 34.29 -5.40
N LEU A 126 13.54 34.48 -6.69
CA LEU A 126 14.30 33.88 -7.79
C LEU A 126 15.70 34.47 -7.95
N THR A 127 15.88 35.73 -7.56
CA THR A 127 17.22 36.36 -7.54
C THR A 127 18.06 35.91 -6.34
N PHE A 128 17.44 35.48 -5.23
CA PHE A 128 18.15 34.97 -4.05
C PHE A 128 18.81 33.59 -4.27
N PHE A 129 18.35 32.81 -5.25
CA PHE A 129 18.89 31.48 -5.57
C PHE A 129 19.90 31.45 -6.74
N LYS A 130 20.39 32.62 -7.18
CA LYS A 130 21.52 32.74 -8.12
C LYS A 130 22.79 33.11 -7.38
#